data_AF-A0A7J8JUN5-F1
#
_entry.id   AF-A0A7J8JUN5-F1
#
_cell.length_a   1.000
_cell.length_b   1.000
_cell.length_c   1.000
_cell.angle_alpha   90.00
_cell.angle_beta   90.00
_cell.angle_gamma   90.00
#
_symmetry.space_group_name_H-M   'P 1'
#
loop_
_entity.id
_entity.type
_entity.pdbx_description
1 polymer ?
#
loop_
_entity_poly.entity_id
_entity_poly.type
_entity_poly.pdbx_seq_one_letter_code
_entity_poly.pdbx_strand_id
1 'polypeptide(L)'
;MNQKWRPCTPGKDFNMMKILKIPATYTTTKEESKLLRPTTKSHYSSTGPEFNRVLFNFGGQSPLILYYLKMHELAGIPKASRRSKIKFTEISREPPPALTYRDIIKEAKRQFARNQKEFRVEQRRINDEIKLLRERQERIDKELDRLQAKATKKPYEVANDFKKFIHNMRCEEQVEKEFLASLSSSSSREDVNLEEEY
;
A
#
# COMPACT_ATOMS: atom_id res chain seq x y z
N MET A 1 40.84 -19.67 -11.48
CA MET A 1 40.30 -18.45 -10.83
C MET A 1 38.94 -18.81 -10.24
N ASN A 2 38.88 -19.11 -8.94
CA ASN A 2 37.65 -19.53 -8.26
C ASN A 2 37.03 -18.34 -7.52
N GLN A 3 35.95 -17.79 -8.04
CA GLN A 3 35.12 -16.81 -7.35
C GLN A 3 34.14 -17.56 -6.44
N LYS A 4 34.44 -17.59 -5.15
CA LYS A 4 33.60 -18.18 -4.10
C LYS A 4 32.48 -17.20 -3.77
N TRP A 5 31.25 -17.54 -4.12
CA TRP A 5 30.06 -16.75 -3.75
C TRP A 5 29.97 -16.65 -2.23
N ARG A 6 29.99 -15.42 -1.70
CA ARG A 6 29.69 -15.18 -0.28
C ARG A 6 28.18 -15.23 -0.06
N PRO A 7 27.69 -15.83 1.04
CA PRO A 7 26.28 -15.77 1.37
C PRO A 7 25.91 -14.33 1.70
N CYS A 8 24.80 -13.83 1.14
CA CYS A 8 24.18 -12.61 1.61
C CYS A 8 23.86 -12.77 3.09
N THR A 9 24.38 -11.86 3.92
CA THR A 9 24.00 -11.76 5.32
C THR A 9 22.48 -11.56 5.40
N PRO A 10 21.78 -12.18 6.38
CA PRO A 10 20.37 -11.95 6.56
C PRO A 10 20.19 -10.47 6.90
N GLY A 11 19.65 -9.72 5.94
CA GLY A 11 19.31 -8.33 6.11
C GLY A 11 18.30 -8.22 7.22
N LYS A 12 18.76 -7.74 8.39
CA LYS A 12 18.00 -7.17 9.51
C LYS A 12 16.50 -7.42 9.38
N ASP A 13 16.00 -8.50 9.98
CA ASP A 13 14.59 -8.91 9.93
C ASP A 13 13.67 -7.69 10.15
N PHE A 14 13.08 -7.22 9.06
CA PHE A 14 12.22 -6.05 9.06
C PHE A 14 10.89 -6.43 9.71
N ASN A 15 10.80 -6.24 11.01
CA ASN A 15 9.62 -6.59 11.77
C ASN A 15 8.66 -5.39 11.84
N MET A 16 7.63 -5.40 11.00
CA MET A 16 6.57 -4.37 10.98
C MET A 16 5.90 -4.13 12.33
N MET A 17 5.81 -5.15 13.21
CA MET A 17 5.21 -4.99 14.54
C MET A 17 6.07 -4.15 15.48
N LYS A 18 7.37 -4.02 15.22
CA LYS A 18 8.24 -3.11 15.97
C LYS A 18 7.99 -1.64 15.61
N ILE A 19 7.60 -1.36 14.36
CA ILE A 19 7.33 0.00 13.87
C ILE A 19 5.96 0.50 14.35
N LEU A 20 4.97 -0.39 14.37
CA LEU A 20 3.61 -0.06 14.84
C LEU A 20 3.48 -0.06 16.38
N LYS A 21 4.51 -0.51 17.11
CA LYS A 21 4.63 -0.28 18.54
C LYS A 21 5.00 1.17 18.79
N ILE A 22 3.98 2.02 18.77
CA ILE A 22 4.04 3.35 19.36
C ILE A 22 4.55 3.20 20.80
N PRO A 23 5.66 3.85 21.20
CA PRO A 23 6.03 3.93 22.60
C PRO A 23 4.92 4.68 23.34
N ALA A 24 4.43 4.09 24.44
CA ALA A 24 3.36 4.62 25.28
C ALA A 24 3.77 5.87 26.07
N THR A 25 4.48 6.82 25.45
CA THR A 25 5.01 8.04 26.10
C THR A 25 4.26 9.31 25.71
N TYR A 26 3.20 9.22 24.91
CA TYR A 26 2.19 10.29 24.80
C TYR A 26 0.85 9.80 25.36
N THR A 27 0.86 9.46 26.65
CA THR A 27 -0.36 9.49 27.46
C THR A 27 -0.69 10.95 27.75
N THR A 28 -1.58 11.54 26.94
CA THR A 28 -2.49 12.56 27.48
C THR A 28 -3.39 11.86 28.49
N THR A 29 -3.22 12.28 29.75
CA THR A 29 -4.19 12.21 30.86
C THR A 29 -5.15 11.03 30.88
N LYS A 30 -4.79 9.99 31.66
CA LYS A 30 -5.77 9.08 32.25
C LYS A 30 -6.50 9.81 33.37
N GLU A 31 -7.79 10.06 33.16
CA GLU A 31 -8.77 10.05 34.25
C GLU A 31 -10.01 9.30 33.75
N GLU A 32 -10.53 8.44 34.61
CA GLU A 32 -11.26 7.24 34.26
C GLU A 32 -12.75 7.44 33.98
N SER A 33 -13.23 6.70 32.99
CA SER A 33 -14.48 5.93 33.00
C SER A 33 -15.78 6.62 33.44
N LYS A 34 -16.67 6.82 32.47
CA LYS A 34 -17.95 6.09 32.34
C LYS A 34 -18.77 6.77 31.24
N LEU A 35 -19.13 5.98 30.23
CA LEU A 35 -20.30 6.18 29.38
C LEU A 35 -20.45 7.57 28.73
N LEU A 36 -19.53 7.93 27.86
CA LEU A 36 -19.91 8.67 26.66
C LEU A 36 -19.23 7.97 25.51
N ARG A 37 -19.98 7.18 24.72
CA ARG A 37 -19.58 6.96 23.33
C ARG A 37 -19.48 8.37 22.77
N PRO A 38 -18.29 8.94 22.53
CA PRO A 38 -18.31 10.16 21.79
C PRO A 38 -18.85 9.72 20.44
N THR A 39 -19.90 10.39 19.96
CA THR A 39 -20.20 10.41 18.54
C THR A 39 -19.02 11.12 17.88
N THR A 40 -17.85 10.46 17.85
CA THR A 40 -16.62 10.92 17.27
C THR A 40 -16.83 10.82 15.78
N LYS A 41 -17.50 11.83 15.23
CA LYS A 41 -17.45 12.13 13.82
C LYS A 41 -15.99 12.49 13.56
N SER A 42 -15.25 11.58 12.94
CA SER A 42 -13.92 11.93 12.41
C SER A 42 -14.10 12.98 11.32
N HIS A 43 -13.06 13.74 11.02
CA HIS A 43 -13.09 14.70 9.91
C HIS A 43 -13.00 13.98 8.57
N TYR A 44 -13.54 14.63 7.54
CA TYR A 44 -13.36 14.24 6.16
C TYR A 44 -11.86 14.19 5.82
N SER A 45 -11.47 13.23 4.99
CA SER A 45 -10.10 13.12 4.46
C SER A 45 -9.86 14.03 3.25
N SER A 46 -10.87 14.79 2.84
CA SER A 46 -10.77 15.75 1.74
C SER A 46 -10.03 17.01 2.16
N THR A 47 -9.72 17.83 1.16
CA THR A 47 -9.30 19.21 1.36
C THR A 47 -10.29 19.94 2.27
N GLY A 48 -9.76 20.77 3.17
CA GLY A 48 -10.56 21.63 4.02
C GLY A 48 -11.34 22.68 3.22
N PRO A 49 -12.18 23.48 3.89
CA PRO A 49 -12.93 24.54 3.24
C PRO A 49 -12.02 25.48 2.44
N GLU A 50 -12.48 25.91 1.28
CA GLU A 50 -11.77 26.92 0.49
C GLU A 50 -12.04 28.32 1.08
N PHE A 51 -10.98 29.12 1.24
CA PHE A 51 -11.07 30.46 1.81
C PHE A 51 -10.70 31.51 0.78
N ASN A 52 -11.57 32.50 0.59
CA ASN A 52 -11.26 33.69 -0.20
C ASN A 52 -10.85 34.84 0.71
N ARG A 53 -9.80 35.56 0.31
CA ARG A 53 -9.40 36.80 0.99
C ARG A 53 -10.26 37.94 0.45
N VAL A 54 -11.26 38.33 1.21
CA VAL A 54 -12.14 39.45 0.87
C VAL A 54 -11.64 40.70 1.57
N LEU A 55 -11.68 41.82 0.86
CA LEU A 55 -11.27 43.12 1.39
C LEU A 55 -12.45 43.76 2.11
N PHE A 56 -12.28 44.04 3.40
CA PHE A 56 -13.25 44.82 4.14
C PHE A 56 -13.08 46.30 3.81
N ASN A 57 -14.15 46.89 3.28
CA ASN A 57 -14.17 48.28 2.90
C ASN A 57 -14.67 49.12 4.08
N PHE A 58 -13.75 49.81 4.75
CA PHE A 58 -14.09 50.86 5.74
C PHE A 58 -14.80 52.07 5.12
N GLY A 59 -14.87 52.16 3.80
CA GLY A 59 -15.55 53.23 3.08
C GLY A 59 -17.07 53.07 2.98
N GLY A 60 -17.67 52.08 3.66
CA GLY A 60 -19.13 51.90 3.69
C GLY A 60 -19.82 52.83 4.67
N GLN A 61 -21.04 53.28 4.37
CA GLN A 61 -21.88 54.12 5.24
C GLN A 61 -22.63 53.31 6.31
N SER A 62 -22.12 52.16 6.75
CA SER A 62 -22.78 51.39 7.80
C SER A 62 -22.84 52.22 9.09
N PRO A 63 -24.02 52.45 9.69
CA PRO A 63 -24.16 53.27 10.89
C PRO A 63 -23.29 52.76 12.05
N LEU A 64 -23.11 51.44 12.15
CA LEU A 64 -22.32 50.82 13.22
C LEU A 64 -20.82 51.06 13.05
N ILE A 65 -20.32 50.95 11.81
CA ILE A 65 -18.90 51.23 11.49
C ILE A 65 -18.62 52.71 11.69
N LEU A 66 -19.54 53.58 11.24
CA LEU A 66 -19.41 55.03 11.40
C LEU A 66 -19.41 55.44 12.87
N TYR A 67 -20.27 54.83 13.68
CA TYR A 67 -20.32 55.04 15.13
C TYR A 67 -19.01 54.61 15.82
N TYR A 68 -18.51 53.42 15.50
CA TYR A 68 -17.25 52.92 16.04
C TYR A 68 -16.05 53.84 15.69
N LEU A 69 -15.95 54.27 14.42
CA LEU A 69 -14.89 55.19 13.98
C LEU A 69 -14.99 56.57 14.64
N LYS A 70 -16.21 57.06 14.88
CA LYS A 70 -16.46 58.33 15.59
C LYS A 70 -16.07 58.25 17.06
N MET A 71 -16.40 57.15 17.74
CA MET A 71 -16.09 56.93 19.15
C MET A 71 -14.58 56.82 19.42
N HIS A 72 -13.80 56.31 18.46
CA HIS A 72 -12.35 56.15 18.59
C HIS A 72 -11.54 57.31 17.98
N GLU A 73 -12.17 58.46 17.70
CA GLU A 73 -11.54 59.69 17.16
C GLU A 73 -10.85 59.53 15.79
N LEU A 74 -11.16 58.47 15.03
CA LEU A 74 -10.56 58.20 13.73
C LEU A 74 -11.22 58.99 12.57
N ALA A 75 -12.25 59.78 12.88
CA ALA A 75 -13.09 60.49 11.90
C ALA A 75 -12.45 61.75 11.28
N GLY A 76 -11.33 62.24 11.84
CA GLY A 76 -10.72 63.53 11.47
C GLY A 76 -9.50 63.45 10.54
N ILE A 77 -8.99 62.28 10.17
CA ILE A 77 -7.78 62.16 9.36
C ILE A 77 -8.15 62.26 7.87
N PRO A 78 -7.70 63.30 7.12
CA PRO A 78 -8.03 63.44 5.71
C PRO A 78 -7.36 62.32 4.94
N LYS A 79 -8.14 61.35 4.45
CA LYS A 79 -7.62 60.24 3.66
C LYS A 79 -6.41 59.59 4.36
N ALA A 80 -6.54 59.20 5.63
CA ALA A 80 -5.69 58.13 6.17
C ALA A 80 -5.69 57.05 5.10
N SER A 81 -4.51 56.84 4.51
CA SER A 81 -4.37 56.30 3.16
C SER A 81 -5.35 55.16 2.91
N ARG A 82 -5.92 55.06 1.70
CA ARG A 82 -6.74 53.94 1.21
C ARG A 82 -6.02 52.56 1.26
N ARG A 83 -5.14 52.34 2.23
CA ARG A 83 -4.14 51.27 2.34
C ARG A 83 -4.40 50.33 3.52
N SER A 84 -5.19 50.67 4.53
CA SER A 84 -5.61 49.72 5.57
C SER A 84 -6.81 48.88 5.08
N LYS A 85 -6.58 48.15 4.00
CA LYS A 85 -7.43 47.05 3.56
C LYS A 85 -7.33 45.93 4.60
N ILE A 86 -8.26 45.87 5.56
CA ILE A 86 -8.33 44.69 6.43
C ILE A 86 -8.78 43.52 5.58
N LYS A 87 -7.96 42.47 5.58
CA LYS A 87 -8.23 41.22 4.87
C LYS A 87 -8.97 40.30 5.83
N PHE A 88 -10.21 39.92 5.51
CA PHE A 88 -10.87 38.81 6.18
C PHE A 88 -10.84 37.58 5.26
N THR A 89 -10.92 36.41 5.87
CA THR A 89 -11.06 35.13 5.17
C THR A 89 -12.52 34.69 5.25
N GLU A 90 -13.19 34.65 4.11
CA GLU A 90 -14.54 34.12 3.98
C GLU A 90 -14.48 32.70 3.40
N ILE A 91 -15.31 31.79 3.92
CA ILE A 91 -15.44 30.44 3.36
C ILE A 91 -16.21 30.58 2.05
N SER A 92 -15.55 30.35 0.93
CA SER A 92 -16.15 30.51 -0.39
C SER A 92 -16.87 29.24 -0.86
N ARG A 93 -16.43 28.07 -0.38
CA ARG A 93 -17.03 26.77 -0.67
C ARG A 93 -16.97 25.86 0.55
N GLU A 94 -18.12 25.30 0.91
CA GLU A 94 -18.18 24.23 1.90
C GLU A 94 -17.66 22.93 1.25
N PRO A 95 -16.80 22.15 1.92
CA PRO A 95 -16.24 20.95 1.33
C PRO A 95 -17.35 19.91 1.11
N PRO A 96 -17.37 19.23 -0.06
CA PRO A 96 -18.30 18.14 -0.31
C PRO A 96 -18.18 17.02 0.74
N PRO A 97 -19.26 16.28 1.03
CA PRO A 97 -19.19 15.14 1.93
C PRO A 97 -18.29 14.06 1.34
N ALA A 98 -17.09 13.93 1.91
CA ALA A 98 -16.06 13.00 1.47
C ALA A 98 -15.96 11.78 2.39
N LEU A 99 -15.05 10.85 2.07
CA LEU A 99 -14.73 9.75 2.98
C LEU A 99 -14.15 10.31 4.27
N THR A 100 -14.55 9.73 5.38
CA THR A 100 -14.03 10.13 6.68
C THR A 100 -12.76 9.36 6.99
N TYR A 101 -11.82 9.93 7.76
CA TYR A 101 -10.63 9.19 8.19
C TYR A 101 -10.97 7.86 8.89
N ARG A 102 -12.08 7.81 9.64
CA ARG A 102 -12.59 6.57 10.24
C ARG A 102 -12.94 5.51 9.20
N ASP A 103 -13.52 5.90 8.07
CA ASP A 103 -13.91 4.98 7.01
C ASP A 103 -12.66 4.43 6.32
N ILE A 104 -11.67 5.29 6.05
CA ILE A 104 -10.37 4.89 5.50
C ILE A 104 -9.67 3.91 6.44
N ILE A 105 -9.58 4.22 7.74
CA ILE A 105 -8.96 3.34 8.73
C ILE A 105 -9.71 2.01 8.82
N LYS A 106 -11.04 2.03 8.77
CA LYS A 106 -11.87 0.81 8.80
C LYS A 106 -11.62 -0.06 7.57
N GLU A 107 -11.59 0.54 6.38
CA GLU A 107 -11.33 -0.19 5.14
C GLU A 107 -9.89 -0.72 5.12
N ALA A 108 -8.90 0.07 5.52
CA ALA A 108 -7.51 -0.36 5.64
C ALA A 108 -7.37 -1.57 6.58
N LYS A 109 -8.06 -1.58 7.73
CA LYS A 109 -8.09 -2.74 8.64
C LYS A 109 -8.72 -3.97 7.99
N ARG A 110 -9.80 -3.80 7.21
CA ARG A 110 -10.45 -4.89 6.49
C ARG A 110 -9.51 -5.47 5.43
N GLN A 111 -8.84 -4.63 4.65
CA GLN A 111 -7.85 -5.05 3.66
C GLN A 111 -6.68 -5.79 4.31
N PHE A 112 -6.16 -5.29 5.43
CA PHE A 112 -5.09 -5.96 6.16
C PHE A 112 -5.47 -7.39 6.60
N ALA A 113 -6.71 -7.59 7.05
CA ALA A 113 -7.20 -8.92 7.43
C ALA A 113 -7.33 -9.88 6.22
N ARG A 114 -7.76 -9.37 5.05
CA ARG A 114 -7.79 -10.14 3.79
C ARG A 114 -6.39 -10.54 3.36
N ASN A 115 -5.48 -9.57 3.27
CA ASN A 115 -4.09 -9.78 2.87
C ASN A 115 -3.40 -10.77 3.81
N GLN A 116 -3.66 -10.70 5.11
CA GLN A 116 -3.11 -11.65 6.07
C GLN A 116 -3.61 -13.08 5.79
N LYS A 117 -4.89 -13.26 5.44
CA LYS A 117 -5.44 -14.57 5.08
C LYS A 117 -4.84 -15.08 3.78
N GLU A 118 -4.77 -14.23 2.76
CA GLU A 118 -4.20 -14.56 1.45
C GLU A 118 -2.72 -14.95 1.56
N PHE A 119 -1.93 -14.18 2.32
CA PHE A 119 -0.54 -14.50 2.59
C PHE A 119 -0.36 -15.90 3.20
N ARG A 120 -1.25 -16.31 4.13
CA ARG A 120 -1.20 -17.65 4.72
C ARG A 120 -1.54 -18.75 3.72
N VAL A 121 -2.42 -18.47 2.75
CA VAL A 121 -2.75 -19.42 1.68
C VAL A 121 -1.58 -19.56 0.73
N GLU A 122 -1.02 -18.44 0.26
CA GLU A 122 0.11 -18.44 -0.67
C GLU A 122 1.36 -19.07 -0.06
N GLN A 123 1.63 -18.82 1.22
CA GLN A 123 2.70 -19.49 1.95
C GLN A 123 2.57 -21.02 1.94
N ARG A 124 1.35 -21.56 2.09
CA ARG A 124 1.14 -23.01 1.99
C ARG A 124 1.40 -23.50 0.58
N ARG A 125 0.83 -22.82 -0.42
CA ARG A 125 1.01 -23.16 -1.84
C ARG A 125 2.48 -23.19 -2.23
N ILE A 126 3.25 -22.16 -1.88
CA ILE A 126 4.69 -22.08 -2.14
C ILE A 126 5.44 -23.21 -1.45
N ASN A 127 5.11 -23.53 -0.19
CA ASN A 127 5.76 -24.63 0.53
C ASN A 127 5.48 -25.99 -0.12
N ASP A 128 4.25 -26.23 -0.57
CA ASP A 128 3.87 -27.44 -1.29
C ASP A 128 4.62 -27.54 -2.63
N GLU A 129 4.74 -26.44 -3.36
CA GLU A 129 5.52 -26.37 -4.61
C GLU A 129 7.01 -26.62 -4.37
N ILE A 130 7.61 -26.01 -3.36
CA ILE A 130 9.01 -26.26 -2.97
C ILE A 130 9.22 -27.74 -2.63
N LYS A 131 8.26 -28.37 -1.94
CA LYS A 131 8.33 -29.79 -1.61
C LYS A 131 8.32 -30.65 -2.87
N LEU A 132 7.41 -30.37 -3.81
CA LEU A 132 7.34 -31.07 -5.09
C LEU A 132 8.63 -30.93 -5.91
N LEU A 133 9.21 -29.72 -5.95
CA LEU A 133 10.49 -29.48 -6.64
C LEU A 133 11.64 -30.28 -6.01
N ARG A 134 11.68 -30.39 -4.67
CA ARG A 134 12.67 -31.22 -3.98
C ARG A 134 12.51 -32.70 -4.31
N GLU A 135 11.29 -33.21 -4.31
CA GLU A 135 11.00 -34.61 -4.69
C GLU A 135 11.39 -34.89 -6.15
N ARG A 136 11.14 -33.93 -7.06
CA ARG A 136 11.57 -34.05 -8.46
C ARG A 136 13.10 -34.09 -8.58
N GLN A 137 13.80 -33.20 -7.88
CA GLN A 137 15.27 -33.21 -7.86
C GLN A 137 15.81 -34.54 -7.34
N GLU A 138 15.25 -35.09 -6.26
CA GLU A 138 15.68 -36.37 -5.70
C GLU A 138 15.49 -37.53 -6.70
N ARG A 139 14.40 -37.54 -7.47
CA ARG A 139 14.19 -38.53 -8.53
C ARG A 139 15.24 -38.44 -9.64
N ILE A 140 15.58 -37.22 -10.04
CA ILE A 140 16.61 -36.94 -11.05
C ILE A 140 17.97 -37.43 -10.56
N ASP A 141 18.34 -37.11 -9.32
CA ASP A 141 19.62 -37.50 -8.73
C ASP A 141 19.75 -39.04 -8.67
N LYS A 142 18.69 -39.75 -8.26
CA LYS A 142 18.67 -41.22 -8.23
C LYS A 142 18.83 -41.86 -9.62
N GLU A 143 18.15 -41.33 -10.64
CA GLU A 143 18.30 -41.83 -12.01
C GLU A 143 19.70 -41.53 -12.55
N LEU A 144 20.28 -40.37 -12.21
CA LEU A 144 21.64 -40.02 -12.59
C LEU A 144 22.66 -40.96 -11.96
N ASP A 145 22.56 -41.25 -10.67
CA ASP A 145 23.40 -42.22 -9.97
C ASP A 145 23.29 -43.62 -10.60
N ARG A 146 22.07 -44.04 -10.95
CA ARG A 146 21.82 -45.31 -11.64
C ARG A 146 22.48 -45.36 -13.01
N LEU A 147 22.32 -44.30 -13.81
CA LEU A 147 22.93 -44.18 -15.14
C LEU A 147 24.45 -44.17 -15.04
N GLN A 148 25.01 -43.45 -14.08
CA GLN A 148 26.44 -43.42 -13.81
C GLN A 148 26.97 -44.81 -13.45
N ALA A 149 26.31 -45.51 -12.52
CA ALA A 149 26.70 -46.87 -12.13
C ALA A 149 26.63 -47.87 -13.29
N LYS A 150 25.65 -47.73 -14.19
CA LYS A 150 25.58 -48.54 -15.41
C LYS A 150 26.68 -48.18 -16.40
N ALA A 151 26.96 -46.89 -16.60
CA ALA A 151 27.98 -46.41 -17.53
C ALA A 151 29.38 -46.92 -17.15
N THR A 152 29.68 -46.95 -15.84
CA THR A 152 30.93 -47.52 -15.32
C THR A 152 31.06 -49.02 -15.63
N LYS A 153 29.95 -49.76 -15.69
CA LYS A 153 29.95 -51.21 -15.98
C LYS A 153 29.93 -51.51 -17.48
N LYS A 154 29.13 -50.76 -18.25
CA LYS A 154 28.83 -51.02 -19.66
C LYS A 154 28.62 -49.71 -20.44
N PRO A 155 29.69 -49.02 -20.85
CA PRO A 155 29.59 -47.66 -21.42
C PRO A 155 28.81 -47.60 -22.75
N TYR A 156 28.91 -48.63 -23.60
CA TYR A 156 28.29 -48.64 -24.92
C TYR A 156 26.79 -48.95 -24.91
N GLU A 157 26.30 -49.69 -23.91
CA GLU A 157 24.87 -50.06 -23.79
C GLU A 157 24.03 -48.94 -23.17
N VAL A 158 24.65 -47.99 -22.47
CA VAL A 158 23.96 -46.96 -21.67
C VAL A 158 23.55 -45.72 -22.48
N ALA A 159 24.04 -45.57 -23.71
CA ALA A 159 23.72 -44.43 -24.58
C ALA A 159 22.20 -44.27 -24.83
N ASN A 160 21.48 -45.38 -25.01
CA ASN A 160 20.03 -45.36 -25.21
C ASN A 160 19.28 -44.94 -23.95
N ASP A 161 19.73 -45.39 -22.78
CA ASP A 161 19.15 -45.02 -21.48
C ASP A 161 19.34 -43.52 -21.22
N PHE A 162 20.54 -42.96 -21.49
CA PHE A 162 20.77 -41.51 -21.40
C PHE A 162 19.91 -40.72 -22.38
N LYS A 163 19.79 -41.19 -23.63
CA LYS A 163 18.96 -40.51 -24.64
C LYS A 163 17.49 -40.47 -24.20
N LYS A 164 16.98 -41.56 -23.63
CA LYS A 164 15.62 -41.64 -23.07
C LYS A 164 15.45 -40.69 -21.87
N PHE A 165 16.43 -40.63 -20.97
CA PHE A 165 16.42 -39.74 -19.81
C PHE A 165 16.35 -38.26 -20.22
N ILE A 166 17.21 -37.83 -21.15
CA ILE A 166 17.22 -36.45 -21.67
C ILE A 166 15.91 -36.11 -22.38
N HIS A 167 15.35 -37.04 -23.15
CA HIS A 167 14.06 -36.83 -23.79
C HIS A 167 12.95 -36.61 -22.77
N ASN A 168 12.87 -37.45 -21.73
CA ASN A 168 11.87 -37.31 -20.67
C ASN A 168 11.98 -35.96 -19.95
N MET A 169 13.20 -35.52 -19.64
CA MET A 169 13.46 -34.21 -19.03
C MET A 169 12.91 -33.05 -19.87
N ARG A 170 13.10 -33.07 -21.20
CA ARG A 170 12.58 -32.04 -22.10
C ARG A 170 11.06 -32.04 -22.17
N CYS A 171 10.44 -33.22 -22.19
CA CYS A 171 8.98 -33.34 -22.18
C CYS A 171 8.38 -32.76 -20.89
N GLU A 172 8.94 -33.10 -19.73
CA GLU A 172 8.45 -32.57 -18.46
C GLU A 172 8.58 -31.03 -18.38
N GLU A 173 9.72 -30.47 -18.80
CA GLU A 173 9.93 -29.02 -18.82
C GLU A 173 8.94 -28.29 -19.75
N GLN A 174 8.61 -28.90 -20.89
CA GLN A 174 7.69 -28.31 -21.85
C GLN A 174 6.24 -28.31 -21.34
N VAL A 175 5.82 -29.39 -20.68
CA VAL A 175 4.50 -29.47 -20.02
C VAL A 175 4.36 -28.41 -18.92
N GLU A 176 5.41 -28.20 -18.11
CA GLU A 176 5.40 -27.16 -17.07
C GLU A 176 5.31 -25.74 -17.67
N LYS A 177 6.06 -25.45 -18.73
CA LYS A 177 6.00 -24.14 -19.42
C LYS A 177 4.62 -23.87 -20.01
N GLU A 178 4.00 -24.87 -20.64
CA GLU A 178 2.66 -24.76 -21.22
C GLU A 178 1.59 -24.54 -20.13
N PHE A 179 1.72 -25.21 -18.98
CA PHE A 179 0.84 -25.00 -17.83
C PHE A 179 0.96 -23.57 -17.27
N LEU A 180 2.19 -23.06 -17.11
CA LEU A 180 2.44 -21.68 -16.66
C LEU A 180 1.91 -20.64 -17.67
N ALA A 181 2.14 -20.85 -18.96
CA ALA A 181 1.63 -19.97 -20.02
C ALA A 181 0.09 -19.91 -20.04
N SER A 182 -0.58 -21.04 -19.76
CA SER A 182 -2.04 -21.12 -19.65
C SER A 182 -2.57 -20.35 -18.43
N LEU A 183 -1.88 -20.42 -17.29
CA LEU A 183 -2.24 -19.64 -16.10
C LEU A 183 -2.06 -18.13 -16.33
N SER A 184 -0.97 -17.71 -16.98
CA SER A 184 -0.74 -16.30 -17.31
C SER A 184 -1.77 -15.73 -18.29
N SER A 185 -2.30 -16.53 -19.20
CA SER A 185 -3.32 -16.10 -20.17
C SER A 185 -4.72 -15.97 -19.55
N SER A 186 -4.97 -16.61 -18.40
CA SER A 186 -6.26 -16.56 -17.68
C SER A 186 -6.37 -15.36 -16.73
N SER A 187 -5.24 -14.83 -16.25
CA SER A 187 -5.19 -13.76 -15.24
C SER A 187 -5.42 -12.34 -15.79
N SER A 188 -5.63 -12.15 -17.09
CA SER A 188 -5.78 -10.83 -17.74
C SER A 188 -7.23 -10.36 -17.89
N ARG A 189 -8.19 -10.99 -17.19
CA ARG A 189 -9.62 -10.64 -17.26
C ARG A 189 -10.11 -10.02 -15.94
N GLU A 190 -9.49 -8.91 -15.54
CA GLU A 190 -10.11 -7.98 -14.60
C GLU A 190 -10.36 -6.67 -15.35
N ASP A 191 -11.65 -6.43 -15.59
CA ASP A 191 -12.21 -5.28 -16.31
C ASP A 191 -11.73 -3.96 -15.68
N VAL A 192 -10.97 -3.20 -16.47
CA VAL A 192 -10.75 -1.78 -16.23
C VAL A 192 -12.03 -1.05 -16.63
N ASN A 193 -12.98 -0.88 -15.71
CA ASN A 193 -14.04 0.11 -15.89
C ASN A 193 -13.56 1.45 -15.31
N LEU A 194 -12.85 2.22 -16.14
CA LEU A 194 -12.64 3.65 -15.92
C LEU A 194 -13.86 4.36 -16.50
N GLU A 195 -14.84 4.67 -15.64
CA GLU A 195 -15.90 5.62 -15.94
C GLU A 195 -15.28 7.00 -16.09
N GLU A 196 -15.19 7.44 -17.34
CA GLU A 196 -14.86 8.79 -17.78
C GLU A 196 -16.20 9.44 -18.14
N GLU A 197 -16.78 10.26 -17.26
CA GLU A 197 -17.94 11.07 -17.65
C GLU A 197 -18.00 12.41 -16.89
N TYR A 198 -17.78 13.47 -17.68
CA TYR A 198 -18.10 14.91 -17.59
C TYR A 198 -18.25 15.64 -16.25
#